data_AF-A0A8H6I6S1-F1
#
_entry.id   AF-A0A8H6I6S1-F1
#
_cell.length_a   1.000
_cell.length_b   1.000
_cell.length_c   1.000
_cell.angle_alpha   90.00
_cell.angle_beta   90.00
_cell.angle_gamma   90.00
#
_symmetry.space_group_name_H-M   'P 1'
#
loop_
_entity.id
_entity.type
_entity.pdbx_description
1 polymer ?
#
loop_
_entity_poly.entity_id
_entity_poly.type
_entity_poly.pdbx_seq_one_letter_code
_entity_poly.pdbx_strand_id
1 'polypeptide(L)'
;GLTPDPEKFAALIASLEKTLDVYDNILATQRYLAGDEITLADLFHVPPAVLLPIAGSNVLLDRPNVARWLKELTERPSWQAVKDGITATA
;
A
#
# COMPACT_ATOMS: atom_id res chain seq x y z
N GLY A 1 -11.53 17.47 -17.79
CA GLY A 1 -11.15 16.52 -16.72
C GLY A 1 -11.40 17.16 -15.38
N LEU A 2 -11.52 16.37 -14.32
CA LEU A 2 -11.54 16.91 -12.95
C LEU A 2 -10.11 17.38 -12.61
N THR A 3 -9.98 18.62 -12.16
CA THR A 3 -8.69 19.14 -11.68
C THR A 3 -8.44 18.58 -10.27
N PRO A 4 -7.28 17.98 -9.99
CA PRO A 4 -6.93 17.56 -8.64
C PRO A 4 -6.92 18.75 -7.67
N ASP A 5 -7.41 18.53 -6.45
CA ASP A 5 -7.37 19.52 -5.36
C ASP A 5 -6.09 19.29 -4.52
N PRO A 6 -5.10 20.20 -4.59
CA PRO A 6 -3.83 20.02 -3.90
C PRO A 6 -3.95 20.11 -2.37
N GLU A 7 -4.86 20.93 -1.85
CA GLU A 7 -5.07 21.08 -0.40
C GLU A 7 -5.70 19.81 0.17
N LYS A 8 -6.71 19.28 -0.53
CA LYS A 8 -7.33 18.00 -0.16
C LYS A 8 -6.35 16.84 -0.26
N PHE A 9 -5.50 16.82 -1.29
CA PHE A 9 -4.44 15.81 -1.43
C PHE A 9 -3.49 15.85 -0.23
N ALA A 10 -2.93 17.02 0.10
CA ALA A 10 -2.02 17.18 1.23
C ALA A 10 -2.67 16.77 2.57
N ALA A 11 -3.92 17.16 2.81
CA ALA A 11 -4.66 16.78 4.01
C ALA A 11 -4.88 15.27 4.12
N LEU A 12 -5.20 14.59 3.01
CA LEU A 12 -5.37 13.14 2.98
C LEU A 12 -4.05 12.40 3.16
N ILE A 13 -2.95 12.89 2.60
CA ILE A 13 -1.61 12.34 2.83
C ILE A 13 -1.23 12.46 4.30
N ALA A 14 -1.42 13.62 4.93
CA ALA A 14 -1.14 13.80 6.36
C ALA A 14 -2.01 12.89 7.26
N SER A 15 -3.25 12.59 6.85
CA SER A 15 -4.08 11.60 7.56
C SER A 15 -3.57 10.17 7.37
N LEU A 16 -3.09 9.85 6.16
CA LEU A 16 -2.54 8.54 5.86
C LEU A 16 -1.25 8.30 6.64
N GLU A 17 -0.36 9.30 6.75
CA GLU A 17 0.87 9.24 7.56
C GLU A 17 0.61 8.75 8.98
N LYS A 18 -0.37 9.32 9.67
CA LYS A 18 -0.74 8.92 11.03
C LYS A 18 -1.20 7.46 11.11
N THR A 19 -1.90 6.98 10.08
CA THR A 19 -2.31 5.57 10.00
C THR A 19 -1.10 4.67 9.76
N LEU A 20 -0.18 5.10 8.91
CA LEU A 20 1.05 4.37 8.62
C LEU A 20 2.00 4.32 9.82
N ASP A 21 2.01 5.34 10.69
CA ASP A 21 2.74 5.30 11.97
C ASP A 21 2.23 4.17 12.87
N VAL A 22 0.91 3.96 12.92
CA VAL A 22 0.31 2.84 13.66
C VAL A 22 0.66 1.51 13.00
N TYR A 23 0.61 1.44 11.67
CA TYR A 23 0.96 0.22 10.93
C TYR A 23 2.42 -0.15 11.14
N ASP A 24 3.34 0.82 11.13
CA ASP A 24 4.77 0.54 11.35
C ASP A 24 5.01 -0.06 12.73
N ASN A 25 4.32 0.43 13.77
CA ASN A 25 4.37 -0.13 15.11
C ASN A 25 3.82 -1.56 15.18
N ILE A 26 2.69 -1.84 14.51
CA ILE A 26 2.13 -3.20 14.43
C ILE A 26 3.11 -4.12 13.69
N LEU A 27 3.58 -3.70 12.51
CA LEU A 27 4.46 -4.48 11.65
C LEU A 27 5.89 -4.64 12.21
N ALA A 28 6.24 -3.89 13.25
CA ALA A 28 7.47 -4.11 14.01
C ALA A 28 7.41 -5.39 14.87
N THR A 29 6.22 -5.83 15.29
CA THR A 29 6.04 -7.00 16.16
C THR A 29 5.48 -8.23 15.46
N GLN A 30 4.92 -8.07 14.25
CA GLN A 30 4.32 -9.14 13.47
C GLN A 30 4.58 -8.92 11.97
N ARG A 31 4.49 -9.99 11.19
CA ARG A 31 4.85 -9.94 9.76
C ARG A 31 3.84 -9.17 8.89
N TYR A 32 2.55 -9.34 9.16
CA TYR A 32 1.41 -8.80 8.41
C TYR A 32 0.46 -8.02 9.34
N LEU A 33 -0.60 -7.40 8.81
CA LEU A 33 -1.50 -6.54 9.60
C LEU A 33 -2.33 -7.29 10.64
N ALA A 34 -2.64 -8.57 10.40
CA ALA A 34 -3.48 -9.40 11.26
C ALA A 34 -2.71 -10.48 12.05
N GLY A 35 -1.37 -10.44 12.00
CA GLY A 35 -0.49 -11.42 12.66
C GLY A 35 0.65 -11.84 11.73
N ASP A 36 1.11 -13.08 11.87
CA ASP A 36 2.23 -13.60 11.08
C ASP A 36 1.83 -14.28 9.77
N GLU A 37 0.53 -14.48 9.57
CA GLU A 37 -0.04 -15.04 8.34
C GLU A 37 -0.69 -13.95 7.49
N ILE A 38 -0.55 -14.08 6.17
CA ILE A 38 -1.15 -13.14 5.23
C ILE A 38 -2.67 -13.28 5.24
N THR A 39 -3.37 -12.15 5.27
CA THR A 39 -4.83 -12.13 5.24
C THR A 39 -5.35 -11.21 4.15
N LEU A 40 -6.67 -11.21 3.99
CA LEU A 40 -7.35 -10.28 3.11
C LEU A 40 -7.10 -8.80 3.51
N ALA A 41 -6.87 -8.52 4.81
CA ALA A 41 -6.53 -7.18 5.27
C ALA A 41 -5.27 -6.63 4.59
N ASP A 42 -4.27 -7.48 4.36
CA ASP A 42 -3.03 -7.10 3.67
C ASP A 42 -3.26 -6.91 2.17
N LEU A 43 -3.96 -7.85 1.54
CA LEU A 43 -4.18 -7.86 0.09
C LEU A 43 -4.97 -6.64 -0.41
N PHE A 44 -5.91 -6.14 0.39
CA PHE A 44 -6.69 -4.94 0.04
C PHE A 44 -5.83 -3.68 -0.14
N HIS A 45 -4.64 -3.64 0.47
CA HIS A 45 -3.75 -2.48 0.37
C HIS A 45 -2.90 -2.48 -0.90
N VAL A 46 -2.73 -3.62 -1.57
CA VAL A 46 -1.77 -3.73 -2.68
C VAL A 46 -2.13 -2.83 -3.87
N PRO A 47 -3.36 -2.85 -4.42
CA PRO A 47 -3.70 -1.98 -5.54
C PRO A 47 -3.57 -0.48 -5.25
N PRO A 48 -4.14 0.09 -4.16
CA PRO A 48 -3.99 1.52 -3.89
C PRO A 48 -2.55 1.90 -3.54
N ALA A 49 -1.78 1.02 -2.90
CA ALA A 49 -0.38 1.30 -2.56
C ALA A 49 0.51 1.50 -3.79
N VAL A 50 0.34 0.69 -4.84
CA VAL A 50 1.14 0.83 -6.09
C VAL A 50 0.74 2.05 -6.92
N LEU A 51 -0.47 2.58 -6.73
CA LEU A 51 -0.95 3.78 -7.42
C LEU A 51 -0.51 5.08 -6.74
N LEU A 52 -0.15 5.03 -5.45
CA LEU A 52 0.21 6.21 -4.68
C LEU A 52 1.42 6.99 -5.26
N PRO A 53 2.50 6.33 -5.73
CA PRO A 53 3.60 7.00 -6.41
C PRO A 53 3.16 7.75 -7.67
N ILE A 54 2.21 7.16 -8.42
CA ILE A 54 1.63 7.78 -9.64
C ILE A 54 0.80 9.02 -9.25
N ALA A 55 0.14 8.98 -8.09
CA ALA A 55 -0.56 10.12 -7.52
C ALA A 55 0.37 11.17 -6.88
N GLY A 56 1.69 10.95 -6.89
CA GLY A 56 2.69 11.92 -6.42
C GLY A 56 3.12 11.76 -4.95
N SER A 57 2.89 10.61 -4.32
CA SER A 57 3.34 10.36 -2.94
C SER A 57 3.98 8.98 -2.76
N ASN A 58 5.13 8.96 -2.08
CA ASN A 58 5.87 7.74 -1.71
C ASN A 58 5.82 7.45 -0.20
N VAL A 59 4.84 8.02 0.51
CA VAL A 59 4.76 8.02 1.98
C VAL A 59 4.75 6.62 2.64
N LEU A 60 4.40 5.59 1.87
CA LEU A 60 4.48 4.19 2.30
C LEU A 60 5.91 3.67 2.47
N LEU A 61 6.89 4.31 1.82
CA LEU A 61 8.29 3.90 1.82
C LEU A 61 9.11 4.56 2.94
N ASP A 62 8.57 5.60 3.59
CA ASP A 62 9.27 6.38 4.61
C ASP A 62 9.39 5.65 5.97
N ARG A 63 8.67 4.54 6.11
CA ARG A 63 8.58 3.74 7.34
C ARG A 63 9.10 2.33 7.07
N PRO A 64 10.10 1.84 7.82
CA PRO A 64 10.83 0.64 7.44
C PRO A 64 9.99 -0.64 7.47
N ASN A 65 9.09 -0.81 8.44
CA ASN A 65 8.27 -2.02 8.55
C ASN A 65 7.12 -1.99 7.53
N VAL A 66 6.54 -0.82 7.28
CA VAL A 66 5.58 -0.62 6.18
C VAL A 66 6.23 -0.89 4.82
N ALA A 67 7.43 -0.35 4.58
CA ALA A 67 8.16 -0.56 3.33
C ALA A 67 8.50 -2.05 3.11
N ARG A 68 8.97 -2.75 4.16
CA ARG A 68 9.18 -4.21 4.15
C ARG A 68 7.90 -4.95 3.78
N TRP A 69 6.81 -4.67 4.49
CA TRP A 69 5.51 -5.30 4.29
C TRP A 69 4.99 -5.08 2.86
N LEU A 70 5.03 -3.84 2.36
CA LEU A 70 4.60 -3.53 0.99
C LEU A 70 5.45 -4.26 -0.06
N LYS A 71 6.77 -4.33 0.15
CA LYS A 71 7.67 -5.08 -0.73
C LYS A 71 7.29 -6.56 -0.75
N GLU A 72 7.11 -7.19 0.40
CA GLU A 72 6.71 -8.60 0.48
C GLU A 72 5.39 -8.87 -0.24
N LEU A 73 4.40 -7.98 -0.11
CA LEU A 73 3.11 -8.13 -0.78
C LEU A 73 3.21 -7.96 -2.29
N THR A 74 3.99 -6.97 -2.75
CA THR A 74 4.14 -6.68 -4.17
C THR A 74 5.07 -7.66 -4.89
N GLU A 75 5.96 -8.37 -4.21
CA GLU A 75 6.80 -9.41 -4.83
C GLU A 75 6.07 -10.76 -5.00
N ARG A 76 4.85 -10.91 -4.46
CA ARG A 76 4.10 -12.17 -4.55
C ARG A 76 3.81 -12.55 -6.01
N PRO A 77 4.01 -13.83 -6.41
CA PRO A 77 3.68 -14.28 -7.76
C PRO A 77 2.22 -14.01 -8.14
N SER A 78 1.30 -14.14 -7.19
CA SER A 78 -0.13 -13.86 -7.41
C SER A 78 -0.40 -12.39 -7.76
N TRP A 79 0.35 -11.45 -7.18
CA TRP A 79 0.23 -10.04 -7.52
C TRP A 79 0.91 -9.73 -8.85
N GLN A 80 2.13 -10.25 -9.07
CA GLN A 80 2.87 -10.06 -10.32
C GLN A 80 2.08 -10.56 -11.54
N ALA A 81 1.24 -11.58 -11.38
CA ALA A 81 0.37 -12.09 -12.45
C ALA A 81 -0.77 -11.14 -12.86
N VAL A 82 -1.17 -10.20 -11.99
CA VAL A 82 -2.37 -9.34 -12.21
C VAL A 82 -2.07 -7.84 -12.24
N LYS A 83 -0.88 -7.42 -11.80
CA LYS A 83 -0.53 -6.00 -11.64
C LYS A 83 -0.62 -5.16 -12.92
N ASP A 84 -0.44 -5.80 -14.08
CA ASP A 84 -0.43 -5.15 -15.40
C ASP A 84 -1.80 -5.24 -16.10
N GLY A 85 -2.84 -5.64 -15.35
CA GLY A 85 -4.17 -5.94 -15.87
C GLY A 85 -4.35 -7.43 -16.17
N ILE A 86 -5.61 -7.86 -16.22
CA ILE A 86 -5.97 -9.25 -16.55
C ILE A 86 -6.27 -9.31 -18.04
N THR A 87 -5.47 -10.06 -18.79
CA THR A 87 -5.81 -10.41 -20.18
C THR A 87 -6.93 -11.44 -20.14
N ALA A 88 -8.09 -11.11 -20.71
CA ALA A 88 -9.18 -12.07 -20.84
C ALA A 88 -8.70 -13.26 -21.67
N THR A 89 -8.71 -14.46 -21.10
CA THR A 89 -8.61 -15.69 -21.87
C THR A 89 -9.99 -15.97 -22.46
N ALA A 90 -10.12 -15.77 -23.77
CA ALA A 90 -11.27 -16.23 -24.56
C ALA A 90 -11.25 -17.75 -24.73
#